data_AF-A0A8J7F335-F1
#
_entry.id   AF-A0A8J7F335-F1
#
_cell.length_a   1.000
_cell.length_b   1.000
_cell.length_c   1.000
_cell.angle_alpha   90.00
_cell.angle_beta   90.00
_cell.angle_gamma   90.00
#
_symmetry.space_group_name_H-M   'P 1'
#
loop_
_entity.id
_entity.type
_entity.pdbx_description
1 polymer ?
#
loop_
_entity_poly.entity_id
_entity_poly.type
_entity_poly.pdbx_seq_one_letter_code
_entity_poly.pdbx_strand_id
1 'polypeptide(L)'
;MSLNSQDIQSWMVSQLAEQLIIEPDEIDIQEPLDTYGLDSAQAMILASKAEKLLGFELPLNLLWLYPTIETLSERLVEEIEERKLELETGNTRITKLEDIKLDLGAEVVLDPNIDPLKVPLELKYEPKNIFVTGGTGFLGAFLIEELLQQTKANIYCLIRAADVESGRNRLLKNLQHYQVWQDKYGSRIIPVLGDLSKPLLGLSREQFNLLATTIDIIYHSAALLNYVYPYSAMKAANVLGTQEILRLASQVKRKPVHYVSSVAIFESTAYTGKIVEEADSFDDHEGIFLGYSQTKWVAEKLVKLAGSLGLPVTIYRPPLISGHSKTGVSNTEDFICLMLKGCVQMGSFPDIDYWLDMSPVDYVSRAIVYLSQQPESVSKAFHLQHPQPIHLSQLVNWISTLGYDIEQIPYEDWLNKLQSKACSPDNPLYTLKPFLVQRWTEEQLTATEIYIQARRPAKISCQQTLNALAGSDIICPPLEPQLFSKYLSYLLQSGFLSLV
;
A
#
# COMPACT_ATOMS: atom_id res chain seq x y z
N MET A 1 6.02 -2.32 -40.95
CA MET A 1 6.71 -3.58 -40.60
C MET A 1 5.89 -4.24 -39.51
N SER A 2 5.61 -5.54 -39.60
CA SER A 2 5.06 -6.27 -38.44
C SER A 2 6.20 -6.43 -37.43
N LEU A 3 6.09 -5.76 -36.29
CA LEU A 3 7.01 -5.99 -35.16
C LEU A 3 6.86 -7.44 -34.71
N ASN A 4 7.97 -8.18 -34.66
CA ASN A 4 8.02 -9.50 -34.03
C ASN A 4 8.54 -9.38 -32.59
N SER A 5 8.52 -10.49 -31.83
CA SER A 5 8.92 -10.48 -30.42
C SER A 5 10.37 -10.05 -30.27
N GLN A 6 11.26 -10.49 -31.16
CA GLN A 6 12.69 -10.15 -31.13
C GLN A 6 12.96 -8.65 -31.40
N ASP A 7 12.16 -8.01 -32.24
CA ASP A 7 12.20 -6.56 -32.46
C ASP A 7 11.81 -5.81 -31.18
N ILE A 8 10.74 -6.25 -30.52
CA ILE A 8 10.25 -5.66 -29.27
C ILE A 8 11.24 -5.90 -28.13
N GLN A 9 11.82 -7.10 -28.01
CA GLN A 9 12.87 -7.41 -27.04
C GLN A 9 14.08 -6.49 -27.21
N SER A 10 14.58 -6.37 -28.43
CA SER A 10 15.75 -5.51 -28.73
C SER A 10 15.47 -4.05 -28.39
N TRP A 11 14.26 -3.58 -28.68
CA TRP A 11 13.83 -2.23 -28.32
C TRP A 11 13.74 -2.05 -26.80
N MET A 12 13.12 -2.99 -26.08
CA MET A 12 12.98 -2.94 -24.63
C MET A 12 14.34 -2.94 -23.92
N VAL A 13 15.24 -3.83 -24.31
CA VAL A 13 16.61 -3.89 -23.81
C VAL A 13 17.31 -2.55 -24.02
N SER A 14 17.23 -1.96 -25.22
CA SER A 14 17.82 -0.65 -25.48
C SER A 14 17.24 0.46 -24.61
N GLN A 15 15.92 0.48 -24.39
CA GLN A 15 15.28 1.51 -23.58
C GLN A 15 15.60 1.37 -22.09
N LEU A 16 15.67 0.14 -21.59
CA LEU A 16 16.07 -0.14 -20.22
C LEU A 16 17.54 0.20 -19.99
N ALA A 17 18.43 -0.17 -20.91
CA ALA A 17 19.85 0.15 -20.83
C ALA A 17 20.09 1.66 -20.79
N GLU A 18 19.42 2.41 -21.67
CA GLU A 18 19.46 3.88 -21.69
C GLU A 18 18.97 4.48 -20.37
N GLN A 19 17.89 3.94 -19.83
CA GLN A 19 17.25 4.46 -18.61
C GLN A 19 18.05 4.13 -17.34
N LEU A 20 18.69 2.97 -17.29
CA LEU A 20 19.49 2.50 -16.16
C LEU A 20 20.95 2.96 -16.25
N ILE A 21 21.37 3.51 -17.40
CA ILE A 21 22.75 3.92 -17.67
C ILE A 21 23.70 2.72 -17.54
N ILE A 22 23.32 1.61 -18.17
CA ILE A 22 24.11 0.37 -18.27
C ILE A 22 24.21 -0.08 -19.73
N GLU A 23 25.09 -1.03 -20.01
CA GLU A 23 25.21 -1.58 -21.36
C GLU A 23 24.07 -2.58 -21.65
N PRO A 24 23.56 -2.67 -22.90
CA PRO A 24 22.47 -3.58 -23.28
C PRO A 24 22.70 -5.06 -22.97
N ASP A 25 23.95 -5.53 -22.93
CA ASP A 25 24.34 -6.90 -22.63
C ASP A 25 24.28 -7.24 -21.13
N GLU A 26 24.15 -6.24 -20.26
CA GLU A 26 23.90 -6.43 -18.82
C GLU A 26 22.42 -6.72 -18.51
N ILE A 27 21.54 -6.69 -19.52
CA ILE A 27 20.10 -6.94 -19.35
C ILE A 27 19.78 -8.38 -19.77
N ASP A 28 19.46 -9.20 -18.79
CA ASP A 28 18.85 -10.52 -18.98
C ASP A 28 17.35 -10.36 -19.26
N ILE A 29 16.93 -10.82 -20.44
CA ILE A 29 15.54 -10.78 -20.90
C ILE A 29 14.60 -11.71 -20.12
N GLN A 30 15.15 -12.67 -19.38
CA GLN A 30 14.41 -13.62 -18.53
C GLN A 30 14.35 -13.16 -17.07
N GLU A 31 15.11 -12.12 -16.71
CA GLU A 31 15.05 -11.56 -15.37
C GLU A 31 13.83 -10.62 -15.24
N PRO A 32 13.10 -10.68 -14.11
CA PRO A 32 11.96 -9.78 -13.89
C PRO A 32 12.37 -8.31 -13.93
N LEU A 33 11.57 -7.46 -14.58
CA LEU A 33 11.82 -6.04 -14.78
C LEU A 33 12.03 -5.25 -13.47
N ASP A 34 11.43 -5.68 -12.37
CA ASP A 34 11.56 -5.05 -11.05
C ASP A 34 12.93 -5.28 -10.39
N THR A 35 13.68 -6.31 -10.80
CA THR A 35 15.05 -6.58 -10.32
C THR A 35 16.02 -5.46 -10.70
N TYR A 36 15.78 -4.81 -11.83
CA TYR A 36 16.53 -3.66 -12.31
C TYR A 36 16.20 -2.36 -11.55
N GLY A 37 15.34 -2.43 -10.52
CA GLY A 37 15.01 -1.29 -9.68
C GLY A 37 14.07 -0.29 -10.34
N LEU A 38 13.33 -0.71 -11.37
CA LEU A 38 12.32 0.13 -12.02
C LEU A 38 11.24 0.52 -11.01
N ASP A 39 11.18 1.81 -10.67
CA ASP A 39 10.06 2.35 -9.90
C ASP A 39 8.81 2.55 -10.78
N SER A 40 7.69 2.91 -10.15
CA SER A 40 6.42 3.09 -10.87
C SER A 40 6.48 4.22 -11.91
N ALA A 41 7.27 5.27 -11.72
CA ALA A 41 7.40 6.35 -12.69
C ALA A 41 8.23 5.90 -13.90
N GLN A 42 9.31 5.17 -13.65
CA GLN A 42 10.17 4.56 -14.64
C GLN A 42 9.43 3.54 -15.51
N ALA A 43 8.60 2.69 -14.91
CA ALA A 43 7.73 1.76 -15.62
C ALA A 43 6.71 2.50 -16.52
N MET A 44 6.16 3.62 -16.04
CA MET A 44 5.23 4.45 -16.81
C MET A 44 5.90 5.12 -18.02
N ILE A 45 7.14 5.57 -17.88
CA ILE A 45 7.92 6.12 -19.00
C ILE A 45 8.14 5.04 -20.06
N LEU A 46 8.56 3.83 -19.64
CA LEU A 46 8.77 2.71 -20.55
C LEU A 46 7.47 2.33 -21.28
N ALA A 47 6.36 2.26 -20.56
CA ALA A 47 5.05 2.00 -21.14
C ALA A 47 4.65 3.07 -22.17
N SER A 48 4.80 4.35 -21.84
CA SER A 48 4.47 5.44 -22.77
C SER A 48 5.34 5.42 -24.04
N LYS A 49 6.61 5.03 -23.92
CA LYS A 49 7.48 4.82 -25.08
C LYS A 49 7.04 3.59 -25.89
N ALA A 50 6.59 2.53 -25.24
CA ALA A 50 6.09 1.32 -25.91
C ALA A 50 4.78 1.60 -26.67
N GLU A 51 3.86 2.36 -26.09
CA GLU A 51 2.64 2.82 -26.78
C GLU A 51 2.95 3.58 -28.07
N LYS A 52 3.97 4.45 -28.03
CA LYS A 52 4.44 5.17 -29.24
C LYS A 52 5.02 4.24 -30.30
N LEU A 53 5.75 3.19 -29.90
CA LEU A 53 6.30 2.20 -30.82
C LEU A 53 5.19 1.36 -31.47
N LEU A 54 4.24 0.90 -30.65
CA LEU A 54 3.21 -0.06 -31.04
C LEU A 54 2.02 0.61 -31.75
N GLY A 55 1.79 1.90 -31.51
CA GLY A 55 0.71 2.66 -32.12
C GLY A 55 -0.66 2.46 -31.46
N PHE A 56 -0.70 1.91 -30.25
CA PHE A 56 -1.91 1.74 -29.44
C PHE A 56 -1.62 1.87 -27.94
N GLU A 57 -2.65 2.18 -27.16
CA GLU A 57 -2.56 2.25 -25.68
C GLU A 57 -2.40 0.86 -25.07
N LEU A 58 -1.45 0.73 -24.14
CA LEU A 58 -1.13 -0.52 -23.49
C LEU A 58 -1.84 -0.65 -22.14
N PRO A 59 -2.49 -1.79 -21.85
CA PRO A 59 -2.89 -2.10 -20.49
C PRO A 59 -1.64 -2.21 -19.61
N LEU A 60 -1.51 -1.30 -18.63
CA LEU A 60 -0.30 -1.19 -17.81
C LEU A 60 -0.08 -2.37 -16.87
N ASN A 61 -1.12 -3.16 -16.62
CA ASN A 61 -0.99 -4.43 -15.93
C ASN A 61 -0.16 -5.46 -16.72
N LEU A 62 0.02 -5.31 -18.05
CA LEU A 62 0.82 -6.24 -18.85
C LEU A 62 2.27 -6.33 -18.39
N LEU A 63 2.90 -5.20 -18.06
CA LEU A 63 4.27 -5.17 -17.51
C LEU A 63 4.42 -6.01 -16.23
N TRP A 64 3.32 -6.23 -15.51
CA TRP A 64 3.31 -6.95 -14.23
C TRP A 64 2.81 -8.40 -14.37
N LEU A 65 1.91 -8.64 -15.32
CA LEU A 65 1.44 -9.99 -15.66
C LEU A 65 2.52 -10.78 -16.41
N TYR A 66 3.34 -10.09 -17.19
CA TYR A 66 4.45 -10.63 -17.97
C TYR A 66 5.72 -9.93 -17.50
N PRO A 67 6.29 -10.35 -16.36
CA PRO A 67 7.29 -9.56 -15.65
C PRO A 67 8.66 -9.54 -16.33
N THR A 68 8.89 -10.32 -17.38
CA THR A 68 10.17 -10.40 -18.09
C THR A 68 10.06 -9.80 -19.49
N ILE A 69 11.16 -9.31 -20.05
CA ILE A 69 11.19 -8.76 -21.41
C ILE A 69 10.74 -9.84 -22.41
N GLU A 70 11.17 -11.09 -22.20
CA GLU A 70 10.79 -12.24 -23.01
C GLU A 70 9.27 -12.43 -23.04
N THR A 71 8.66 -12.68 -21.88
CA THR A 71 7.22 -12.96 -21.79
C THR A 71 6.35 -11.77 -22.19
N LEU A 72 6.78 -10.54 -21.89
CA LEU A 72 6.04 -9.34 -22.29
C LEU A 72 6.09 -9.14 -23.79
N SER A 73 7.26 -9.32 -24.41
CA SER A 73 7.40 -9.16 -25.86
C SER A 73 6.51 -10.12 -26.64
N GLU A 74 6.37 -11.37 -26.17
CA GLU A 74 5.50 -12.38 -26.76
C GLU A 74 4.03 -11.95 -26.66
N ARG A 75 3.57 -11.54 -25.47
CA ARG A 75 2.19 -11.06 -25.30
C ARG A 75 1.90 -9.82 -26.14
N LEU A 76 2.85 -8.89 -26.25
CA LEU A 76 2.67 -7.68 -27.06
C LEU A 76 2.50 -8.01 -28.55
N VAL A 77 3.17 -9.05 -29.05
CA VAL A 77 2.95 -9.54 -30.42
C VAL A 77 1.55 -10.14 -30.57
N GLU A 78 1.11 -10.95 -29.62
CA GLU A 78 -0.26 -11.50 -29.63
C GLU A 78 -1.31 -10.37 -29.65
N GLU A 79 -1.14 -9.34 -28.82
CA GLU A 79 -2.02 -8.17 -28.77
C GLU A 79 -2.03 -7.39 -30.09
N ILE A 80 -0.87 -7.25 -30.76
CA ILE A 80 -0.78 -6.64 -32.09
C ILE A 80 -1.61 -7.44 -33.11
N GLU A 81 -1.48 -8.77 -33.11
CA GLU A 81 -2.19 -9.63 -34.06
C GLU A 81 -3.69 -9.70 -33.78
N GLU A 82 -4.09 -9.77 -32.51
CA GLU A 82 -5.49 -9.70 -32.07
C GLU A 82 -6.16 -8.41 -32.56
N ARG A 83 -5.52 -7.25 -32.36
CA ARG A 83 -6.05 -5.95 -32.78
C ARG A 83 -6.11 -5.79 -34.30
N LYS A 84 -5.15 -6.33 -35.03
CA LYS A 84 -5.23 -6.38 -36.51
C LYS A 84 -6.44 -7.19 -36.95
N LEU A 85 -6.67 -8.34 -36.32
CA LEU A 85 -7.82 -9.20 -36.61
C LEU A 85 -9.14 -8.48 -36.31
N GLU A 86 -9.23 -7.70 -35.23
CA GLU A 86 -10.40 -6.89 -34.89
C GLU A 86 -10.67 -5.81 -35.95
N LEU A 87 -9.63 -5.08 -36.37
CA LEU A 87 -9.72 -4.07 -37.43
C LEU A 87 -10.19 -4.65 -38.77
N GLU A 88 -9.80 -5.89 -39.08
CA GLU A 88 -10.19 -6.59 -40.31
C GLU A 88 -11.59 -7.20 -40.24
N THR A 89 -12.00 -7.70 -39.08
CA THR A 89 -13.28 -8.44 -38.93
C THR A 89 -14.44 -7.59 -38.42
N GLY A 90 -14.18 -6.38 -37.91
CA GLY A 90 -15.19 -5.49 -37.34
C GLY A 90 -15.86 -6.02 -36.06
N ASN A 91 -15.43 -7.19 -35.58
CA ASN A 91 -15.82 -7.73 -34.29
C ASN A 91 -14.79 -7.29 -33.26
N THR A 92 -15.20 -6.45 -32.32
CA THR A 92 -14.47 -6.22 -31.08
C THR A 92 -14.50 -7.53 -30.28
N ARG A 93 -13.55 -8.43 -30.54
CA ARG A 93 -13.16 -9.38 -29.51
C ARG A 93 -12.39 -8.53 -28.51
N ILE A 94 -13.09 -8.04 -27.48
CA ILE A 94 -12.38 -7.79 -26.23
C ILE A 94 -11.79 -9.16 -25.90
N THR A 95 -10.51 -9.38 -26.20
CA THR A 95 -9.75 -10.44 -25.57
C THR A 95 -9.80 -10.07 -24.10
N LYS A 96 -10.83 -10.61 -23.43
CA LYS A 96 -10.74 -10.91 -22.02
C LYS A 96 -9.43 -11.68 -21.97
N LEU A 97 -8.33 -11.01 -21.57
CA LEU A 97 -7.32 -11.64 -20.75
C LEU A 97 -8.11 -12.62 -19.91
N GLU A 98 -7.95 -13.92 -20.16
CA GLU A 98 -8.69 -14.92 -19.41
C GLU A 98 -8.32 -14.64 -17.96
N ASP A 99 -9.16 -13.86 -17.28
CA ASP A 99 -9.07 -13.60 -15.87
C ASP A 99 -9.22 -15.00 -15.31
N ILE A 100 -8.10 -15.65 -15.00
CA ILE A 100 -8.07 -16.72 -14.03
C ILE A 100 -8.71 -16.07 -12.82
N LYS A 101 -10.02 -16.28 -12.68
CA LYS A 101 -10.84 -15.59 -11.69
C LYS A 101 -10.25 -15.98 -10.36
N LEU A 102 -9.54 -15.03 -9.75
CA LEU A 102 -8.80 -15.26 -8.53
C LEU A 102 -9.80 -15.68 -7.45
N ASP A 103 -9.71 -16.94 -7.04
CA ASP A 103 -10.46 -17.43 -5.89
C ASP A 103 -9.70 -17.01 -4.63
N LEU A 104 -10.07 -15.85 -4.08
CA LEU A 104 -9.46 -15.32 -2.86
C LEU A 104 -9.68 -16.27 -1.67
N GLY A 105 -10.77 -17.04 -1.65
CA GLY A 105 -11.02 -18.04 -0.63
C GLY A 105 -9.99 -19.17 -0.67
N ALA A 106 -9.66 -19.65 -1.87
CA ALA A 106 -8.64 -20.69 -2.08
C ALA A 106 -7.22 -20.21 -1.72
N GLU A 107 -6.97 -18.90 -1.73
CA GLU A 107 -5.71 -18.29 -1.32
C GLU A 107 -5.52 -18.24 0.20
N VAL A 108 -6.59 -18.45 0.99
CA VAL A 108 -6.54 -18.49 2.46
C VAL A 108 -6.05 -19.86 2.92
N VAL A 109 -4.77 -20.11 2.73
CA VAL A 109 -4.09 -21.34 3.16
C VAL A 109 -2.93 -20.98 4.07
N LEU A 110 -3.07 -21.31 5.36
CA LEU A 110 -1.99 -21.19 6.33
C LEU A 110 -1.12 -22.46 6.28
N ASP A 111 0.20 -22.30 6.16
CA ASP A 111 1.16 -23.41 6.17
C ASP A 111 0.95 -24.27 7.43
N PRO A 112 0.73 -25.59 7.28
CA PRO A 112 0.47 -26.50 8.40
C PRO A 112 1.61 -26.61 9.41
N ASN A 113 2.83 -26.17 9.05
CA ASN A 113 3.96 -26.09 9.97
C ASN A 113 3.87 -24.90 10.93
N ILE A 114 2.95 -23.95 10.70
CA ILE A 114 2.66 -22.86 11.63
C ILE A 114 1.68 -23.39 12.67
N ASP A 115 2.23 -23.90 13.77
CA ASP A 115 1.48 -24.47 14.87
C ASP A 115 1.84 -23.77 16.20
N PRO A 116 1.13 -22.68 16.56
CA PRO A 116 1.42 -21.92 17.77
C PRO A 116 1.32 -22.76 19.04
N LEU A 117 0.52 -23.82 19.07
CA LEU A 117 0.31 -24.64 20.27
C LEU A 117 1.48 -25.58 20.58
N LYS A 118 2.36 -25.86 19.60
CA LYS A 118 3.58 -26.66 19.81
C LYS A 118 4.68 -25.95 20.58
N VAL A 119 4.56 -24.63 20.77
CA VAL A 119 5.56 -23.82 21.48
C VAL A 119 4.95 -23.12 22.71
N PRO A 120 5.76 -22.85 23.75
CA PRO A 120 5.28 -22.17 24.95
C PRO A 120 4.82 -20.74 24.65
N LEU A 121 3.80 -20.27 25.37
CA LEU A 121 3.43 -18.86 25.39
C LEU A 121 4.29 -18.12 26.41
N GLU A 122 4.98 -17.09 25.96
CA GLU A 122 5.79 -16.23 26.84
C GLU A 122 5.38 -14.76 26.66
N LEU A 123 4.31 -14.35 27.35
CA LEU A 123 3.88 -12.95 27.35
C LEU A 123 4.86 -12.10 28.17
N LYS A 124 5.39 -11.05 27.54
CA LYS A 124 6.27 -10.05 28.17
C LYS A 124 5.54 -8.71 28.26
N TYR A 125 5.16 -8.32 29.49
CA TYR A 125 4.58 -7.00 29.73
C TYR A 125 5.60 -5.86 29.54
N GLU A 126 6.88 -6.15 29.77
CA GLU A 126 8.00 -5.26 29.45
C GLU A 126 8.89 -5.95 28.40
N PRO A 127 8.59 -5.82 27.11
CA PRO A 127 9.38 -6.45 26.05
C PRO A 127 10.79 -5.87 26.03
N LYS A 128 11.80 -6.72 25.82
CA LYS A 128 13.19 -6.28 25.64
C LYS A 128 13.54 -6.12 24.18
N ASN A 129 12.95 -6.93 23.31
CA ASN A 129 13.22 -6.93 21.88
C ASN A 129 11.91 -6.98 21.09
N ILE A 130 11.67 -5.94 20.29
CA ILE A 130 10.48 -5.81 19.44
C ILE A 130 10.94 -5.92 17.99
N PHE A 131 10.26 -6.74 17.19
CA PHE A 131 10.49 -6.84 15.76
C PHE A 131 9.48 -6.00 15.00
N VAL A 132 9.93 -5.14 14.10
CA VAL A 132 9.11 -4.25 13.29
C VAL A 132 9.41 -4.50 11.82
N THR A 133 8.37 -4.76 11.04
CA THR A 133 8.46 -4.70 9.57
C THR A 133 7.91 -3.38 9.08
N GLY A 134 8.47 -2.82 8.01
CA GLY A 134 7.94 -1.61 7.37
C GLY A 134 8.52 -0.33 7.96
N GLY A 135 9.61 -0.42 8.73
CA GLY A 135 10.29 0.72 9.34
C GLY A 135 10.85 1.76 8.35
N THR A 136 10.93 1.41 7.06
CA THR A 136 11.29 2.33 5.97
C THR A 136 10.09 2.99 5.29
N GLY A 137 8.87 2.75 5.77
CA GLY A 137 7.65 3.39 5.27
C GLY A 137 7.18 4.54 6.14
N PHE A 138 6.11 5.21 5.72
CA PHE A 138 5.53 6.35 6.43
C PHE A 138 5.04 6.00 7.83
N LEU A 139 4.01 5.14 7.96
CA LEU A 139 3.51 4.70 9.27
C LEU A 139 4.60 4.03 10.12
N GLY A 140 5.50 3.27 9.49
CA GLY A 140 6.58 2.59 10.18
C GLY A 140 7.55 3.52 10.90
N ALA A 141 7.81 4.72 10.35
CA ALA A 141 8.65 5.72 11.00
C ALA A 141 8.05 6.18 12.34
N PHE A 142 6.76 6.54 12.34
CA PHE A 142 6.04 6.97 13.54
C PHE A 142 5.80 5.82 14.53
N LEU A 143 5.56 4.59 14.04
CA LEU A 143 5.50 3.42 14.92
C LEU A 143 6.83 3.17 15.64
N ILE A 144 7.97 3.28 14.93
CA ILE A 144 9.29 3.15 15.56
C ILE A 144 9.49 4.25 16.60
N GLU A 145 9.14 5.49 16.27
CA GLU A 145 9.22 6.61 17.22
C GLU A 145 8.40 6.33 18.48
N GLU A 146 7.12 5.99 18.34
CA GLU A 146 6.23 5.71 19.48
C GLU A 146 6.74 4.54 20.33
N LEU A 147 7.21 3.46 19.72
CA LEU A 147 7.80 2.33 20.44
C LEU A 147 9.08 2.72 21.21
N LEU A 148 9.91 3.58 20.62
CA LEU A 148 11.11 4.10 21.27
C LEU A 148 10.77 5.04 22.44
N GLN A 149 9.71 5.83 22.33
CA GLN A 149 9.28 6.74 23.38
C GLN A 149 8.62 6.01 24.55
N GLN A 150 7.80 4.99 24.27
CA GLN A 150 6.97 4.32 25.27
C GLN A 150 7.63 3.07 25.89
N THR A 151 8.70 2.53 25.28
CA THR A 151 9.37 1.33 25.78
C THR A 151 10.86 1.52 25.96
N LYS A 152 11.50 0.59 26.70
CA LYS A 152 12.96 0.46 26.80
C LYS A 152 13.52 -0.59 25.82
N ALA A 153 12.68 -1.15 24.95
CA ALA A 153 13.05 -2.24 24.07
C ALA A 153 14.05 -1.81 22.98
N ASN A 154 14.82 -2.77 22.50
CA ASN A 154 15.50 -2.67 21.21
C ASN A 154 14.50 -2.98 20.09
N ILE A 155 14.57 -2.20 19.03
CA ILE A 155 13.69 -2.28 17.86
C ILE A 155 14.46 -2.91 16.71
N TYR A 156 14.15 -4.17 16.43
CA TYR A 156 14.72 -4.93 15.31
C TYR A 156 13.88 -4.67 14.07
N CYS A 157 14.47 -4.01 13.06
CA CYS A 157 13.75 -3.61 11.86
C CYS A 157 14.14 -4.46 10.66
N LEU A 158 13.18 -5.21 10.09
CA LEU A 158 13.41 -5.92 8.83
C LEU A 158 13.68 -4.91 7.70
N ILE A 159 14.78 -5.10 6.97
CA ILE A 159 15.21 -4.16 5.94
C ILE A 159 15.96 -4.85 4.79
N ARG A 160 15.64 -4.42 3.57
CA ARG A 160 16.42 -4.74 2.37
C ARG A 160 17.59 -3.77 2.26
N ALA A 161 18.81 -4.29 2.40
CA ALA A 161 20.05 -3.54 2.23
C ALA A 161 21.21 -4.52 1.93
N ALA A 162 22.29 -4.01 1.35
CA ALA A 162 23.47 -4.81 1.04
C ALA A 162 24.20 -5.30 2.31
N ASP A 163 24.16 -4.49 3.37
CA ASP A 163 24.84 -4.74 4.63
C ASP A 163 24.16 -4.00 5.79
N VAL A 164 24.61 -4.26 7.01
CA VAL A 164 24.04 -3.72 8.25
C VAL A 164 24.16 -2.20 8.34
N GLU A 165 25.25 -1.62 7.85
CA GLU A 165 25.49 -0.18 7.90
C GLU A 165 24.59 0.56 6.91
N SER A 166 24.49 0.06 5.67
CA SER A 166 23.56 0.60 4.67
C SER A 166 22.10 0.46 5.14
N GLY A 167 21.74 -0.65 5.79
CA GLY A 167 20.44 -0.83 6.44
C GLY A 167 20.17 0.21 7.54
N ARG A 168 21.13 0.41 8.45
CA ARG A 168 21.02 1.43 9.50
C ARG A 168 20.85 2.83 8.92
N ASN A 169 21.65 3.18 7.91
CA ASN A 169 21.59 4.49 7.25
C ASN A 169 20.25 4.73 6.56
N ARG A 170 19.65 3.70 5.94
CA ARG A 170 18.34 3.81 5.30
C ARG A 170 17.21 4.02 6.33
N LEU A 171 17.24 3.34 7.48
CA LEU A 171 16.30 3.59 8.58
C LEU A 171 16.47 5.00 9.15
N LEU A 172 17.72 5.42 9.40
CA LEU A 172 18.04 6.76 9.88
C LEU A 172 17.51 7.83 8.94
N LYS A 173 17.80 7.72 7.64
CA LYS A 173 17.32 8.65 6.62
C LYS A 173 15.79 8.72 6.61
N ASN A 174 15.08 7.60 6.75
CA ASN A 174 13.63 7.60 6.81
C ASN A 174 13.09 8.35 8.04
N LEU A 175 13.67 8.09 9.22
CA LEU A 175 13.27 8.78 10.46
C LEU A 175 13.62 10.28 10.42
N GLN A 176 14.73 10.66 9.79
CA GLN A 176 15.09 12.06 9.58
C GLN A 176 14.16 12.74 8.58
N HIS A 177 13.84 12.07 7.47
CA HIS A 177 12.92 12.58 6.45
C HIS A 177 11.56 12.93 7.07
N TYR A 178 11.02 12.05 7.92
CA TYR A 178 9.77 12.29 8.62
C TYR A 178 9.92 13.09 9.94
N GLN A 179 11.11 13.64 10.21
CA GLN A 179 11.39 14.51 11.37
C GLN A 179 11.15 13.86 12.74
N VAL A 180 11.28 12.54 12.84
CA VAL A 180 11.07 11.76 14.07
C VAL A 180 12.37 11.20 14.67
N TRP A 181 13.52 11.47 14.05
CA TRP A 181 14.83 11.04 14.55
C TRP A 181 15.29 11.85 15.76
N GLN A 182 15.91 11.16 16.74
CA GLN A 182 16.69 11.77 17.82
C GLN A 182 17.93 10.90 18.07
N ASP A 183 19.10 11.51 18.32
CA ASP A 183 20.37 10.77 18.44
C ASP A 183 20.34 9.67 19.52
N LYS A 184 19.58 9.90 20.60
CA LYS A 184 19.37 8.93 21.69
C LYS A 184 18.69 7.62 21.23
N TYR A 185 18.07 7.60 20.06
CA TYR A 185 17.39 6.43 19.51
C TYR A 185 18.35 5.44 18.86
N GLY A 186 19.50 5.90 18.35
CA GLY A 186 20.33 5.10 17.45
C GLY A 186 20.83 3.78 18.01
N SER A 187 21.17 3.72 19.29
CA SER A 187 21.65 2.47 19.92
C SER A 187 20.57 1.40 20.05
N ARG A 188 19.28 1.77 19.95
CA ARG A 188 18.15 0.85 20.10
C ARG A 188 17.57 0.38 18.77
N ILE A 189 17.98 0.94 17.63
CA ILE A 189 17.48 0.52 16.31
C ILE A 189 18.48 -0.45 15.69
N ILE A 190 18.03 -1.69 15.51
CA ILE A 190 18.86 -2.81 15.05
C ILE A 190 18.34 -3.27 13.68
N PRO A 191 19.06 -3.03 12.58
CA PRO A 191 18.63 -3.52 11.27
C PRO A 191 18.76 -5.05 11.20
N VAL A 192 17.75 -5.70 10.65
CA VAL A 192 17.72 -7.13 10.32
C VAL A 192 17.67 -7.24 8.80
N LEU A 193 18.78 -7.63 8.18
CA LEU A 193 18.87 -7.78 6.74
C LEU A 193 17.97 -8.92 6.28
N GLY A 194 16.98 -8.60 5.47
CA GLY A 194 16.03 -9.58 4.98
C GLY A 194 14.99 -8.95 4.07
N ASP A 195 14.16 -9.81 3.52
CA ASP A 195 13.13 -9.46 2.55
C ASP A 195 11.83 -10.18 2.89
N LEU A 196 10.79 -9.39 3.11
CA LEU A 196 9.46 -9.88 3.44
C LEU A 196 8.89 -10.80 2.34
N SER A 197 9.28 -10.60 1.09
CA SER A 197 8.81 -11.41 -0.05
C SER A 197 9.45 -12.80 -0.14
N LYS A 198 10.49 -13.08 0.67
CA LYS A 198 11.26 -14.31 0.61
C LYS A 198 10.91 -15.26 1.76
N PRO A 199 11.02 -16.59 1.55
CA PRO A 199 10.90 -17.57 2.63
C PRO A 199 11.81 -17.23 3.80
N LEU A 200 11.33 -17.46 5.03
CA LEU A 200 12.03 -17.11 6.26
C LEU A 200 12.49 -15.63 6.32
N LEU A 201 11.74 -14.74 5.66
CA LEU A 201 12.06 -13.31 5.55
C LEU A 201 13.42 -13.07 4.85
N GLY A 202 13.87 -14.00 3.99
CA GLY A 202 15.17 -13.94 3.33
C GLY A 202 16.36 -14.26 4.23
N LEU A 203 16.12 -14.76 5.44
CA LEU A 203 17.16 -15.16 6.40
C LEU A 203 17.58 -16.63 6.18
N SER A 204 18.81 -16.96 6.56
CA SER A 204 19.19 -18.35 6.78
C SER A 204 18.36 -18.96 7.92
N ARG A 205 18.26 -20.30 7.97
CA ARG A 205 17.53 -21.00 9.04
C ARG A 205 18.09 -20.68 10.42
N GLU A 206 19.41 -20.56 10.53
CA GLU A 206 20.13 -20.23 11.75
C GLU A 206 19.80 -18.82 12.22
N GLN A 207 19.83 -17.85 11.30
CA GLN A 207 19.46 -16.45 11.60
C GLN A 207 17.99 -16.33 11.97
N PHE A 208 17.09 -17.01 11.26
CA PHE A 208 15.66 -17.02 11.56
C PHE A 208 15.39 -17.62 12.95
N ASN A 209 16.04 -18.72 13.30
CA ASN A 209 15.90 -19.34 14.62
C ASN A 209 16.47 -18.47 15.75
N LEU A 210 17.60 -17.79 15.52
CA LEU A 210 18.16 -16.82 16.44
C LEU A 210 17.20 -15.64 16.67
N LEU A 211 16.62 -15.10 15.58
CA LEU A 211 15.61 -14.06 15.65
C LEU A 211 14.39 -14.54 16.45
N ALA A 212 13.89 -15.76 16.17
CA ALA A 212 12.76 -16.36 16.87
C ALA A 212 12.99 -16.54 18.39
N THR A 213 14.23 -16.78 18.81
CA THR A 213 14.59 -16.86 20.23
C THR A 213 14.65 -15.48 20.89
N THR A 214 15.15 -14.49 20.14
CA THR A 214 15.46 -13.15 20.65
C THR A 214 14.24 -12.26 20.80
N ILE A 215 13.31 -12.29 19.83
CA ILE A 215 12.17 -11.37 19.74
C ILE A 215 11.06 -11.77 20.71
N ASP A 216 10.49 -10.77 21.39
CA ASP A 216 9.39 -10.93 22.33
C ASP A 216 8.03 -10.59 21.70
N ILE A 217 7.96 -9.53 20.89
CA ILE A 217 6.72 -9.00 20.28
C ILE A 217 7.01 -8.59 18.83
N ILE A 218 6.02 -8.75 17.95
CA ILE A 218 6.12 -8.38 16.54
C ILE A 218 5.06 -7.31 16.18
N TYR A 219 5.50 -6.24 15.50
CA TYR A 219 4.65 -5.27 14.82
C TYR A 219 4.82 -5.44 13.31
N HIS A 220 3.81 -6.01 12.67
CA HIS A 220 3.81 -6.23 11.24
C HIS A 220 3.05 -5.10 10.53
N SER A 221 3.79 -4.07 10.12
CA SER A 221 3.27 -2.92 9.37
C SER A 221 3.73 -2.84 7.91
N ALA A 222 4.57 -3.77 7.45
CA ALA A 222 5.02 -3.76 6.06
C ALA A 222 3.93 -4.29 5.13
N ALA A 223 3.71 -3.59 4.03
CA ALA A 223 3.00 -4.07 2.86
C ALA A 223 3.57 -3.37 1.63
N LEU A 224 3.58 -4.08 0.50
CA LEU A 224 3.68 -3.47 -0.81
C LEU A 224 2.29 -2.90 -1.14
N LEU A 225 2.19 -1.58 -1.18
CA LEU A 225 0.99 -0.86 -1.58
C LEU A 225 1.24 -0.27 -2.97
N ASN A 226 0.47 -0.74 -3.94
CA ASN A 226 0.47 -0.20 -5.29
C ASN A 226 -0.96 -0.27 -5.84
N TYR A 227 -1.44 0.83 -6.42
CA TYR A 227 -2.82 0.96 -6.89
C TYR A 227 -3.07 0.33 -8.27
N VAL A 228 -2.00 -0.08 -8.96
CA VAL A 228 -2.04 -0.64 -10.32
C VAL A 228 -1.71 -2.14 -10.32
N TYR A 229 -0.94 -2.61 -9.33
CA TYR A 229 -0.47 -3.98 -9.32
C TYR A 229 -1.61 -4.99 -9.12
N PRO A 230 -1.58 -6.14 -9.83
CA PRO A 230 -2.47 -7.24 -9.55
C PRO A 230 -2.10 -7.93 -8.23
N TYR A 231 -3.02 -8.76 -7.71
CA TYR A 231 -2.79 -9.57 -6.51
C TYR A 231 -1.50 -10.39 -6.59
N SER A 232 -1.23 -11.04 -7.73
CA SER A 232 -0.07 -11.92 -7.93
C SER A 232 1.26 -11.20 -7.66
N ALA A 233 1.39 -9.96 -8.13
CA ALA A 233 2.60 -9.15 -7.94
C ALA A 233 2.83 -8.75 -6.47
N MET A 234 1.77 -8.66 -5.66
CA MET A 234 1.85 -8.28 -4.25
C MET A 234 1.77 -9.48 -3.29
N LYS A 235 1.36 -10.67 -3.76
CA LYS A 235 1.15 -11.88 -2.95
C LYS A 235 2.39 -12.25 -2.15
N ALA A 236 3.57 -12.20 -2.76
CA ALA A 236 4.82 -12.57 -2.10
C ALA A 236 5.07 -11.72 -0.85
N ALA A 237 5.01 -10.39 -0.97
CA ALA A 237 5.25 -9.48 0.15
C ALA A 237 4.09 -9.47 1.16
N ASN A 238 2.85 -9.36 0.68
CA ASN A 238 1.71 -9.07 1.55
C ASN A 238 1.09 -10.33 2.17
N VAL A 239 1.02 -11.43 1.43
CA VAL A 239 0.36 -12.68 1.88
C VAL A 239 1.40 -13.65 2.43
N LEU A 240 2.38 -14.03 1.60
CA LEU A 240 3.41 -14.99 2.02
C LEU A 240 4.33 -14.37 3.08
N GLY A 241 4.67 -13.09 2.96
CA GLY A 241 5.39 -12.36 4.00
C GLY A 241 4.68 -12.33 5.34
N THR A 242 3.36 -12.10 5.36
CA THR A 242 2.54 -12.22 6.58
C THR A 242 2.64 -13.64 7.16
N GLN A 243 2.64 -14.66 6.30
CA GLN A 243 2.76 -16.05 6.71
C GLN A 243 4.13 -16.35 7.37
N GLU A 244 5.22 -15.80 6.85
CA GLU A 244 6.55 -15.92 7.46
C GLU A 244 6.65 -15.16 8.79
N ILE A 245 5.89 -14.08 8.97
CA ILE A 245 5.75 -13.42 10.27
C ILE A 245 5.01 -14.31 11.28
N LEU A 246 3.90 -14.95 10.87
CA LEU A 246 3.17 -15.90 11.72
C LEU A 246 4.03 -17.12 12.07
N ARG A 247 4.88 -17.58 11.13
CA ARG A 247 5.89 -18.60 11.37
C ARG A 247 6.91 -18.15 12.41
N LEU A 248 7.47 -16.94 12.27
CA LEU A 248 8.41 -16.38 13.25
C LEU A 248 7.75 -16.27 14.63
N ALA A 249 6.49 -15.83 14.67
CA ALA A 249 5.71 -15.69 15.88
C ALA A 249 5.43 -17.03 16.58
N SER A 250 5.43 -18.14 15.83
CA SER A 250 5.16 -19.51 16.30
C SER A 250 6.43 -20.35 16.48
N GLN A 251 7.61 -19.81 16.17
CA GLN A 251 8.89 -20.51 16.27
C GLN A 251 9.54 -20.26 17.64
N VAL A 252 10.03 -21.34 18.30
CA VAL A 252 10.64 -21.34 19.65
C VAL A 252 9.69 -20.97 20.80
N LYS A 253 8.98 -19.85 20.68
CA LYS A 253 8.01 -19.33 21.65
C LYS A 253 6.93 -18.54 20.91
N ARG A 254 5.69 -18.56 21.41
CA ARG A 254 4.60 -17.70 20.90
C ARG A 254 4.89 -16.25 21.24
N LYS A 255 4.83 -15.39 20.22
CA LYS A 255 5.03 -13.95 20.31
C LYS A 255 3.73 -13.25 19.93
N PRO A 256 3.27 -12.25 20.70
CA PRO A 256 2.17 -11.40 20.25
C PRO A 256 2.48 -10.76 18.90
N VAL A 257 1.50 -10.76 18.00
CA VAL A 257 1.57 -10.13 16.68
C VAL A 257 0.57 -8.99 16.60
N HIS A 258 1.08 -7.78 16.47
CA HIS A 258 0.33 -6.57 16.18
C HIS A 258 0.35 -6.36 14.67
N TYR A 259 -0.74 -6.70 14.00
CA TYR A 259 -0.85 -6.68 12.54
C TYR A 259 -1.57 -5.43 12.05
N VAL A 260 -0.89 -4.63 11.22
CA VAL A 260 -1.52 -3.48 10.54
C VAL A 260 -2.13 -3.96 9.24
N SER A 261 -3.46 -4.04 9.23
CA SER A 261 -4.30 -4.34 8.08
C SER A 261 -4.73 -3.05 7.35
N SER A 262 -5.95 -3.01 6.82
CA SER A 262 -6.58 -1.85 6.18
C SER A 262 -8.10 -1.99 6.23
N VAL A 263 -8.84 -0.88 6.26
CA VAL A 263 -10.30 -0.91 6.06
C VAL A 263 -10.69 -1.33 4.62
N ALA A 264 -9.74 -1.34 3.69
CA ALA A 264 -9.93 -1.80 2.31
C ALA A 264 -10.38 -3.27 2.19
N ILE A 265 -10.27 -4.07 3.26
CA ILE A 265 -10.81 -5.43 3.30
C ILE A 265 -12.35 -5.47 3.18
N PHE A 266 -13.04 -4.34 3.42
CA PHE A 266 -14.50 -4.22 3.34
C PHE A 266 -15.00 -3.67 2.01
N GLU A 267 -14.20 -3.77 0.94
CA GLU A 267 -14.58 -3.37 -0.42
C GLU A 267 -15.50 -4.36 -1.13
N SER A 268 -15.84 -5.48 -0.49
CA SER A 268 -16.82 -6.40 -1.04
C SER A 268 -18.19 -5.75 -1.16
N THR A 269 -18.89 -6.04 -2.26
CA THR A 269 -20.26 -5.58 -2.51
C THR A 269 -21.24 -6.07 -1.45
N ALA A 270 -20.91 -7.12 -0.70
CA ALA A 270 -21.69 -7.59 0.43
C ALA A 270 -21.83 -6.55 1.56
N TYR A 271 -20.93 -5.57 1.65
CA TYR A 271 -20.98 -4.50 2.65
C TYR A 271 -21.67 -3.22 2.18
N THR A 272 -22.10 -3.16 0.91
CA THR A 272 -22.85 -2.04 0.31
C THR A 272 -23.98 -1.55 1.22
N GLY A 273 -23.94 -0.27 1.59
CA GLY A 273 -25.00 0.38 2.38
C GLY A 273 -25.08 -0.06 3.85
N LYS A 274 -24.16 -0.91 4.33
CA LYS A 274 -24.15 -1.39 5.72
C LYS A 274 -23.29 -0.52 6.63
N ILE A 275 -23.60 -0.56 7.92
CA ILE A 275 -22.66 -0.11 8.96
C ILE A 275 -21.81 -1.33 9.32
N VAL A 276 -20.49 -1.22 9.18
CA VAL A 276 -19.53 -2.28 9.51
C VAL A 276 -18.87 -1.96 10.84
N GLU A 277 -19.04 -2.82 11.83
CA GLU A 277 -18.41 -2.72 13.15
C GLU A 277 -17.08 -3.50 13.22
N GLU A 278 -16.24 -3.19 14.21
CA GLU A 278 -14.93 -3.84 14.35
C GLU A 278 -15.01 -5.37 14.52
N ALA A 279 -16.07 -5.85 15.18
CA ALA A 279 -16.30 -7.26 15.47
C ALA A 279 -17.00 -8.03 14.33
N ASP A 280 -17.46 -7.33 13.29
CA ASP A 280 -18.16 -7.98 12.18
C ASP A 280 -17.25 -8.97 11.44
N SER A 281 -17.89 -10.01 10.88
CA SER A 281 -17.20 -10.91 9.97
C SER A 281 -16.85 -10.16 8.68
N PHE A 282 -15.76 -10.60 8.04
CA PHE A 282 -15.34 -10.09 6.73
C PHE A 282 -15.17 -11.24 5.74
N ASP A 283 -16.08 -12.23 5.78
CA ASP A 283 -15.97 -13.48 5.00
C ASP A 283 -16.27 -13.27 3.51
N ASP A 284 -16.99 -12.21 3.18
CA ASP A 284 -17.29 -11.84 1.80
C ASP A 284 -16.08 -11.15 1.16
N HIS A 285 -15.75 -11.62 -0.03
CA HIS A 285 -14.65 -11.10 -0.86
C HIS A 285 -15.09 -10.83 -2.31
N GLU A 286 -16.36 -11.07 -2.62
CA GLU A 286 -16.93 -10.79 -3.92
C GLU A 286 -16.92 -9.28 -4.19
N GLY A 287 -16.45 -8.89 -5.38
CA GLY A 287 -16.37 -7.48 -5.78
C GLY A 287 -15.14 -6.73 -5.29
N ILE A 288 -14.24 -7.35 -4.50
CA ILE A 288 -12.94 -6.73 -4.19
C ILE A 288 -12.09 -6.73 -5.46
N PHE A 289 -11.94 -5.56 -6.07
CA PHE A 289 -11.30 -5.42 -7.39
C PHE A 289 -9.81 -5.06 -7.30
N LEU A 290 -9.40 -4.34 -6.25
CA LEU A 290 -8.03 -3.83 -6.14
C LEU A 290 -7.09 -4.90 -5.59
N GLY A 291 -5.98 -5.17 -6.31
CA GLY A 291 -4.99 -6.18 -5.91
C GLY A 291 -4.45 -5.97 -4.48
N TYR A 292 -4.25 -4.72 -4.07
CA TYR A 292 -3.83 -4.39 -2.71
C TYR A 292 -4.88 -4.86 -1.68
N SER A 293 -6.14 -4.49 -1.88
CA SER A 293 -7.26 -4.87 -1.01
C SER A 293 -7.42 -6.39 -0.93
N GLN A 294 -7.29 -7.08 -2.06
CA GLN A 294 -7.28 -8.54 -2.16
C GLN A 294 -6.18 -9.15 -1.28
N THR A 295 -4.93 -8.67 -1.37
CA THR A 295 -3.84 -9.18 -0.54
C THR A 295 -4.03 -8.90 0.95
N LYS A 296 -4.56 -7.73 1.33
CA LYS A 296 -4.85 -7.40 2.73
C LYS A 296 -5.95 -8.27 3.30
N TRP A 297 -6.99 -8.57 2.50
CA TRP A 297 -8.06 -9.47 2.89
C TRP A 297 -7.52 -10.87 3.18
N VAL A 298 -6.74 -11.46 2.27
CA VAL A 298 -6.14 -12.80 2.47
C VAL A 298 -5.19 -12.80 3.67
N ALA A 299 -4.30 -11.82 3.77
CA ALA A 299 -3.35 -11.72 4.87
C ALA A 299 -4.04 -11.60 6.24
N GLU A 300 -5.12 -10.81 6.36
CA GLU A 300 -5.88 -10.72 7.60
C GLU A 300 -6.60 -12.04 7.94
N LYS A 301 -7.11 -12.77 6.95
CA LYS A 301 -7.65 -14.12 7.18
C LYS A 301 -6.61 -15.07 7.75
N LEU A 302 -5.39 -15.07 7.21
CA LEU A 302 -4.28 -15.87 7.74
C LEU A 302 -3.95 -15.49 9.19
N VAL A 303 -3.94 -14.20 9.51
CA VAL A 303 -3.72 -13.71 10.89
C VAL A 303 -4.84 -14.17 11.84
N LYS A 304 -6.12 -14.08 11.42
CA LYS A 304 -7.24 -14.60 12.21
C LYS A 304 -7.19 -16.11 12.40
N LEU A 305 -6.80 -16.86 11.36
CA LEU A 305 -6.60 -18.31 11.44
C LEU A 305 -5.50 -18.67 12.44
N ALA A 306 -4.33 -18.03 12.36
CA ALA A 306 -3.27 -18.23 13.35
C ALA A 306 -3.73 -17.84 14.77
N GLY A 307 -4.54 -16.78 14.89
CA GLY A 307 -5.21 -16.41 16.14
C GLY A 307 -6.10 -17.52 16.69
N SER A 308 -6.92 -18.14 15.84
CA SER A 308 -7.77 -19.28 16.23
C SER A 308 -6.97 -20.52 16.65
N LEU A 309 -5.74 -20.65 16.16
CA LEU A 309 -4.76 -21.66 16.58
C LEU A 309 -3.96 -21.26 17.83
N GLY A 310 -4.35 -20.21 18.54
CA GLY A 310 -3.79 -19.83 19.84
C GLY A 310 -2.57 -18.90 19.78
N LEU A 311 -2.30 -18.26 18.64
CA LEU A 311 -1.34 -17.16 18.56
C LEU A 311 -2.00 -15.85 19.08
N PRO A 312 -1.37 -15.09 20.00
CA PRO A 312 -1.91 -13.81 20.41
C PRO A 312 -1.78 -12.80 19.27
N VAL A 313 -2.92 -12.37 18.70
CA VAL A 313 -2.93 -11.42 17.58
C VAL A 313 -3.83 -10.22 17.90
N THR A 314 -3.43 -9.03 17.48
CA THR A 314 -4.29 -7.84 17.48
C THR A 314 -4.21 -7.18 16.12
N ILE A 315 -5.36 -6.83 15.55
CA ILE A 315 -5.47 -6.32 14.18
C ILE A 315 -5.84 -4.84 14.22
N TYR A 316 -5.16 -4.03 13.40
CA TYR A 316 -5.41 -2.60 13.28
C TYR A 316 -5.73 -2.26 11.82
N ARG A 317 -6.90 -1.70 11.55
CA ARG A 317 -7.38 -1.36 10.19
C ARG A 317 -7.44 0.16 10.05
N PRO A 318 -6.36 0.82 9.62
CA PRO A 318 -6.38 2.25 9.31
C PRO A 318 -7.14 2.54 8.00
N PRO A 319 -7.69 3.75 7.84
CA PRO A 319 -8.13 4.30 6.56
C PRO A 319 -6.92 4.82 5.78
N LEU A 320 -7.14 5.79 4.88
CA LEU A 320 -6.05 6.62 4.36
C LEU A 320 -5.33 7.31 5.54
N ILE A 321 -4.00 7.24 5.56
CA ILE A 321 -3.20 7.84 6.62
C ILE A 321 -2.69 9.19 6.14
N SER A 322 -3.20 10.26 6.74
CA SER A 322 -2.80 11.64 6.44
C SER A 322 -1.56 12.07 7.24
N GLY A 323 -1.11 13.31 7.00
CA GLY A 323 0.07 13.88 7.66
C GLY A 323 -0.01 13.91 9.19
N HIS A 324 1.13 14.18 9.83
CA HIS A 324 1.20 14.36 11.27
C HIS A 324 0.43 15.63 11.69
N SER A 325 -0.47 15.52 12.65
CA SER A 325 -1.44 16.57 12.98
C SER A 325 -0.85 17.91 13.43
N LYS A 326 0.32 17.88 14.10
CA LYS A 326 1.02 19.08 14.57
C LYS A 326 2.03 19.67 13.57
N THR A 327 2.91 18.83 13.02
CA THR A 327 4.02 19.27 12.15
C THR A 327 3.61 19.39 10.68
N GLY A 328 2.54 18.71 10.28
CA GLY A 328 2.08 18.64 8.90
C GLY A 328 2.85 17.64 8.04
N VAL A 329 3.88 16.98 8.57
CA VAL A 329 4.74 16.04 7.84
C VAL A 329 3.90 14.92 7.22
N SER A 330 3.98 14.79 5.89
CA SER A 330 3.20 13.86 5.08
C SER A 330 4.11 13.06 4.14
N ASN A 331 3.63 11.89 3.72
CA ASN A 331 4.24 11.15 2.61
C ASN A 331 3.80 11.77 1.27
N THR A 332 4.70 12.48 0.59
CA THR A 332 4.39 13.17 -0.67
C THR A 332 4.15 12.23 -1.86
N GLU A 333 4.47 10.94 -1.71
CA GLU A 333 4.22 9.89 -2.71
C GLU A 333 2.88 9.18 -2.46
N ASP A 334 2.13 9.56 -1.42
CA ASP A 334 0.86 8.94 -1.09
C ASP A 334 -0.30 9.44 -1.97
N PHE A 335 -1.37 8.65 -2.03
CA PHE A 335 -2.55 8.97 -2.83
C PHE A 335 -3.15 10.34 -2.49
N ILE A 336 -3.20 10.73 -1.21
CA ILE A 336 -3.78 12.03 -0.81
C ILE A 336 -2.95 13.18 -1.41
N CYS A 337 -1.63 13.16 -1.24
CA CYS A 337 -0.75 14.21 -1.74
C CYS A 337 -0.71 14.27 -3.27
N LEU A 338 -0.66 13.11 -3.94
CA LEU A 338 -0.66 13.03 -5.40
C LEU A 338 -1.98 13.55 -6.01
N MET A 339 -3.13 13.15 -5.44
CA MET A 339 -4.45 13.67 -5.85
C MET A 339 -4.55 15.17 -5.62
N LEU A 340 -4.14 15.65 -4.44
CA LEU A 340 -4.16 17.08 -4.10
C LEU A 340 -3.34 17.89 -5.12
N LYS A 341 -2.06 17.54 -5.29
CA LYS A 341 -1.16 18.30 -6.17
C LYS A 341 -1.59 18.23 -7.63
N GLY A 342 -1.98 17.07 -8.12
CA GLY A 342 -2.32 16.96 -9.53
C GLY A 342 -3.64 17.65 -9.89
N CYS A 343 -4.64 17.63 -9.00
CA CYS A 343 -5.85 18.41 -9.19
C CYS A 343 -5.61 19.93 -9.08
N VAL A 344 -4.73 20.37 -8.16
CA VAL A 344 -4.27 21.77 -8.09
C VAL A 344 -3.60 22.19 -9.40
N GLN A 345 -2.69 21.38 -9.94
CA GLN A 345 -2.00 21.67 -11.20
C GLN A 345 -2.94 21.62 -12.42
N MET A 346 -3.96 20.78 -12.39
CA MET A 346 -5.02 20.79 -13.40
C MET A 346 -5.94 22.00 -13.26
N GLY A 347 -5.99 22.67 -12.10
CA GLY A 347 -6.97 23.71 -11.79
C GLY A 347 -8.39 23.18 -11.65
N SER A 348 -8.57 21.88 -11.35
CA SER A 348 -9.90 21.28 -11.23
C SER A 348 -9.93 20.01 -10.39
N PHE A 349 -10.99 19.86 -9.58
CA PHE A 349 -11.35 18.63 -8.88
C PHE A 349 -12.63 18.02 -9.46
N PRO A 350 -12.81 16.68 -9.37
CA PRO A 350 -14.08 16.07 -9.75
C PRO A 350 -15.15 16.41 -8.72
N ASP A 351 -16.33 16.80 -9.18
CA ASP A 351 -17.53 16.96 -8.37
C ASP A 351 -18.19 15.58 -8.17
N ILE A 352 -17.93 14.98 -7.01
CA ILE A 352 -18.39 13.63 -6.65
C ILE A 352 -18.87 13.60 -5.21
N ASP A 353 -19.89 12.77 -4.94
CA ASP A 353 -20.36 12.47 -3.59
C ASP A 353 -19.40 11.48 -2.92
N TYR A 354 -18.32 12.02 -2.36
CA TYR A 354 -17.27 11.23 -1.73
C TYR A 354 -16.95 11.76 -0.33
N TRP A 355 -16.97 10.84 0.64
CA TRP A 355 -16.58 11.11 2.01
C TRP A 355 -15.11 10.74 2.21
N LEU A 356 -14.28 11.76 2.41
CA LEU A 356 -12.87 11.62 2.68
C LEU A 356 -12.68 11.17 4.14
N ASP A 357 -12.38 9.89 4.31
CA ASP A 357 -11.94 9.31 5.57
C ASP A 357 -10.42 9.17 5.59
N MET A 358 -9.79 10.00 6.42
CA MET A 358 -8.35 9.97 6.63
C MET A 358 -8.00 10.27 8.08
N SER A 359 -7.05 9.52 8.61
CA SER A 359 -6.58 9.65 10.00
C SER A 359 -5.15 10.16 10.04
N PRO A 360 -4.79 11.12 10.91
CA PRO A 360 -3.40 11.57 11.07
C PRO A 360 -2.48 10.44 11.53
N VAL A 361 -1.26 10.37 11.00
CA VAL A 361 -0.30 9.30 11.29
C VAL A 361 0.08 9.20 12.77
N ASP A 362 0.11 10.33 13.49
CA ASP A 362 0.38 10.39 14.92
C ASP A 362 -0.77 9.84 15.75
N TYR A 363 -2.03 10.03 15.33
CA TYR A 363 -3.16 9.34 15.95
C TYR A 363 -3.08 7.83 15.72
N VAL A 364 -2.83 7.40 14.47
CA VAL A 364 -2.77 5.98 14.09
C VAL A 364 -1.65 5.25 14.84
N SER A 365 -0.43 5.80 14.84
CA SER A 365 0.73 5.18 15.50
C SER A 365 0.58 5.12 17.03
N ARG A 366 0.13 6.21 17.67
CA ARG A 366 -0.15 6.23 19.11
C ARG A 366 -1.24 5.23 19.49
N ALA A 367 -2.33 5.16 18.72
CA ALA A 367 -3.41 4.21 18.96
C ALA A 367 -2.92 2.76 18.88
N ILE A 368 -2.13 2.41 17.86
CA ILE A 368 -1.56 1.06 17.71
C ILE A 368 -0.71 0.71 18.94
N VAL A 369 0.24 1.56 19.31
CA VAL A 369 1.17 1.29 20.42
C VAL A 369 0.45 1.27 21.76
N TYR A 370 -0.53 2.14 21.99
CA TYR A 370 -1.32 2.12 23.23
C TYR A 370 -2.20 0.86 23.34
N LEU A 371 -2.96 0.54 22.29
CA LEU A 371 -3.84 -0.64 22.27
C LEU A 371 -3.04 -1.94 22.36
N SER A 372 -1.82 -1.98 21.80
CA SER A 372 -0.95 -3.16 21.87
C SER A 372 -0.55 -3.56 23.30
N GLN A 373 -0.53 -2.59 24.22
CA GLN A 373 -0.13 -2.78 25.61
C GLN A 373 -1.30 -3.27 26.49
N GLN A 374 -2.53 -3.24 25.96
CA GLN A 374 -3.72 -3.69 26.69
C GLN A 374 -3.93 -5.19 26.51
N PRO A 375 -3.96 -5.99 27.60
CA PRO A 375 -4.29 -7.41 27.52
C PRO A 375 -5.66 -7.68 26.86
N GLU A 376 -6.62 -6.78 27.04
CA GLU A 376 -7.97 -6.86 26.49
C GLU A 376 -8.02 -6.68 24.98
N SER A 377 -6.95 -6.20 24.34
CA SER A 377 -6.84 -6.04 22.88
C SER A 377 -6.48 -7.34 22.16
N VAL A 378 -6.04 -8.37 22.89
CA VAL A 378 -5.71 -9.66 22.29
C VAL A 378 -6.96 -10.27 21.65
N SER A 379 -6.80 -10.79 20.43
CA SER A 379 -7.84 -11.34 19.57
C SER A 379 -8.89 -10.35 19.07
N LYS A 380 -8.67 -9.03 19.24
CA LYS A 380 -9.56 -7.98 18.71
C LYS A 380 -9.01 -7.36 17.43
N ALA A 381 -9.92 -6.77 16.67
CA ALA A 381 -9.62 -5.86 15.58
C ALA A 381 -10.07 -4.44 15.95
N PHE A 382 -9.36 -3.43 15.46
CA PHE A 382 -9.67 -2.01 15.69
C PHE A 382 -9.73 -1.27 14.36
N HIS A 383 -10.74 -0.43 14.18
CA HIS A 383 -10.85 0.48 13.05
C HIS A 383 -10.27 1.85 13.45
N LEU A 384 -9.12 2.20 12.88
CA LEU A 384 -8.42 3.46 13.20
C LEU A 384 -8.89 4.62 12.32
N GLN A 385 -10.17 4.61 11.96
CA GLN A 385 -10.80 5.60 11.08
C GLN A 385 -10.95 6.95 11.75
N HIS A 386 -11.19 7.98 10.94
CA HIS A 386 -11.58 9.27 11.47
C HIS A 386 -13.02 9.17 12.01
N PRO A 387 -13.30 9.59 13.26
CA PRO A 387 -14.66 9.50 13.83
C PRO A 387 -15.70 10.36 13.10
N GLN A 388 -15.24 11.39 12.40
CA GLN A 388 -16.05 12.37 11.68
C GLN A 388 -15.42 12.68 10.31
N PRO A 389 -15.56 11.81 9.29
CA PRO A 389 -15.04 12.10 7.95
C PRO A 389 -15.74 13.33 7.36
N ILE A 390 -15.12 13.94 6.35
CA ILE A 390 -15.65 15.15 5.68
C ILE A 390 -16.03 14.85 4.24
N HIS A 391 -16.97 15.62 3.71
CA HIS A 391 -17.27 15.55 2.28
C HIS A 391 -16.14 16.20 1.46
N LEU A 392 -15.78 15.63 0.31
CA LEU A 392 -14.67 16.09 -0.52
C LEU A 392 -14.78 17.57 -0.90
N SER A 393 -15.99 18.08 -1.16
CA SER A 393 -16.21 19.50 -1.48
C SER A 393 -15.74 20.46 -0.38
N GLN A 394 -15.71 20.04 0.88
CA GLN A 394 -15.17 20.88 1.97
C GLN A 394 -13.67 21.09 1.82
N LEU A 395 -12.93 20.02 1.47
CA LEU A 395 -11.50 20.11 1.18
C LEU A 395 -11.24 21.07 0.00
N VAL A 396 -12.01 20.95 -1.08
CA VAL A 396 -11.84 21.82 -2.27
C VAL A 396 -12.08 23.29 -1.92
N ASN A 397 -13.12 23.58 -1.13
CA ASN A 397 -13.40 24.95 -0.66
C ASN A 397 -12.24 25.54 0.16
N TRP A 398 -11.59 24.75 1.00
CA TRP A 398 -10.43 25.22 1.77
C TRP A 398 -9.22 25.47 0.88
N ILE A 399 -8.95 24.59 -0.09
CA ILE A 399 -7.85 24.79 -1.05
C ILE A 399 -8.08 26.07 -1.86
N SER A 400 -9.31 26.32 -2.33
CA SER A 400 -9.67 27.55 -3.04
C SER A 400 -9.48 28.80 -2.16
N THR A 401 -9.89 28.74 -0.89
CA THR A 401 -9.69 29.85 0.07
C THR A 401 -8.21 30.17 0.32
N LEU A 402 -7.31 29.22 0.07
CA LEU A 402 -5.86 29.38 0.20
C LEU A 402 -5.19 29.98 -1.05
N GLY A 403 -5.97 30.34 -2.07
CA GLY A 403 -5.50 31.09 -3.24
C GLY A 403 -5.23 30.26 -4.49
N TYR A 404 -5.48 28.95 -4.46
CA TYR A 404 -5.40 28.12 -5.66
C TYR A 404 -6.66 28.27 -6.53
N ASP A 405 -6.47 28.58 -7.81
CA ASP A 405 -7.54 28.64 -8.79
C ASP A 405 -7.99 27.22 -9.17
N ILE A 406 -9.06 26.78 -8.53
CA ILE A 406 -9.58 25.41 -8.64
C ILE A 406 -11.10 25.45 -8.71
N GLU A 407 -11.63 24.75 -9.69
CA GLU A 407 -13.06 24.55 -9.87
C GLU A 407 -13.45 23.08 -9.65
N GLN A 408 -14.63 22.84 -9.07
CA GLN A 408 -15.25 21.51 -9.11
C GLN A 408 -16.02 21.36 -10.42
N ILE A 409 -15.67 20.34 -11.21
CA ILE A 409 -16.30 20.07 -12.51
C ILE A 409 -16.90 18.66 -12.52
N PRO A 410 -17.90 18.37 -13.38
CA PRO A 410 -18.47 17.03 -13.49
C PRO A 410 -17.40 15.95 -13.69
N TYR A 411 -17.60 14.77 -13.08
CA TYR A 411 -16.60 13.69 -13.09
C TYR A 411 -16.12 13.31 -14.50
N GLU A 412 -17.04 13.19 -15.46
CA GLU A 412 -16.70 12.86 -16.86
C GLU A 412 -15.82 13.95 -17.51
N ASP A 413 -16.10 15.22 -17.23
CA ASP A 413 -15.29 16.34 -17.74
C ASP A 413 -13.89 16.33 -17.13
N TRP A 414 -13.80 16.02 -15.82
CA TRP A 414 -12.53 15.86 -15.13
C TRP A 414 -11.73 14.67 -15.68
N LEU A 415 -12.39 13.53 -15.94
CA LEU A 415 -11.76 12.34 -16.52
C LEU A 415 -11.22 12.62 -17.93
N ASN A 416 -11.99 13.31 -18.77
CA ASN A 416 -11.56 13.77 -20.09
C ASN A 416 -10.32 14.68 -20.00
N LYS A 417 -10.30 15.60 -19.03
CA LYS A 417 -9.15 16.48 -18.80
C LYS A 417 -7.92 15.70 -18.35
N LEU A 418 -8.07 14.71 -17.47
CA LEU A 418 -7.01 13.78 -17.03
C LEU A 418 -6.46 12.94 -18.20
N GLN A 419 -7.32 12.51 -19.12
CA GLN A 419 -6.91 11.72 -20.28
C GLN A 419 -6.23 12.56 -21.37
N SER A 420 -6.60 13.83 -21.48
CA SER A 420 -6.04 14.76 -22.47
C SER A 420 -4.55 15.07 -22.25
N LYS A 421 -3.92 15.70 -23.26
CA LYS A 421 -2.54 16.22 -23.15
C LYS A 421 -2.34 17.28 -22.05
N ALA A 422 -3.42 17.73 -21.39
CA ALA A 422 -3.35 18.62 -20.23
C ALA A 422 -2.72 17.94 -19.00
N CYS A 423 -2.74 16.60 -18.92
CA CYS A 423 -1.99 15.86 -17.91
C CYS A 423 -0.61 15.47 -18.47
N SER A 424 0.39 16.33 -18.21
CA SER A 424 1.79 16.04 -18.58
C SER A 424 2.41 15.01 -17.62
N PRO A 425 3.53 14.36 -17.98
CA PRO A 425 4.30 13.52 -17.05
C PRO A 425 4.79 14.25 -15.79
N ASP A 426 4.80 15.60 -15.78
CA ASP A 426 5.13 16.41 -14.61
C ASP A 426 3.97 16.56 -13.62
N ASN A 427 2.75 16.18 -14.02
CA ASN A 427 1.60 16.11 -13.14
C ASN A 427 1.58 14.76 -12.39
N PRO A 428 1.52 14.74 -11.05
CA PRO A 428 1.55 13.50 -10.29
C PRO A 428 0.37 12.56 -10.59
N LEU A 429 -0.78 13.09 -11.04
CA LEU A 429 -1.90 12.25 -11.47
C LEU A 429 -1.55 11.37 -12.67
N TYR A 430 -0.50 11.68 -13.42
CA TYR A 430 0.00 10.80 -14.48
C TYR A 430 0.34 9.40 -13.94
N THR A 431 0.88 9.30 -12.73
CA THR A 431 1.20 8.02 -12.06
C THR A 431 -0.05 7.29 -11.56
N LEU A 432 -1.13 8.02 -11.25
CA LEU A 432 -2.42 7.47 -10.78
C LEU A 432 -3.43 7.26 -11.91
N LYS A 433 -3.17 7.82 -13.11
CA LYS A 433 -4.01 7.71 -14.30
C LYS A 433 -4.45 6.27 -14.58
N PRO A 434 -3.59 5.23 -14.47
CA PRO A 434 -4.01 3.87 -14.74
C PRO A 434 -5.11 3.43 -13.78
N PHE A 435 -4.96 3.70 -12.49
CA PHE A 435 -5.95 3.40 -11.47
C PHE A 435 -7.26 4.20 -11.66
N LEU A 436 -7.15 5.48 -11.99
CA LEU A 436 -8.29 6.41 -12.10
C LEU A 436 -9.12 6.20 -13.39
N VAL A 437 -8.47 5.82 -14.49
CA VAL A 437 -9.08 5.69 -15.81
C VAL A 437 -9.46 4.25 -16.14
N GLN A 438 -8.74 3.26 -15.61
CA GLN A 438 -9.05 1.87 -15.85
C GLN A 438 -10.48 1.57 -15.41
N ARG A 439 -11.18 0.86 -16.28
CA ARG A 439 -12.51 0.32 -16.01
C ARG A 439 -12.34 -1.08 -15.44
N TRP A 440 -12.89 -1.28 -14.27
CA TRP A 440 -12.87 -2.50 -13.48
C TRP A 440 -14.26 -3.16 -13.55
N THR A 441 -14.33 -4.40 -13.06
CA THR A 441 -15.57 -5.20 -12.93
C THR A 441 -16.29 -5.50 -14.26
N GLU A 442 -17.34 -6.31 -14.19
CA GLU A 442 -18.16 -6.65 -15.36
C GLU A 442 -18.94 -5.43 -15.89
N GLU A 443 -19.25 -4.46 -15.02
CA GLU A 443 -19.97 -3.25 -15.39
C GLU A 443 -19.07 -2.15 -15.99
N GLN A 444 -17.76 -2.39 -16.08
CA GLN A 444 -16.79 -1.47 -16.69
C GLN A 444 -16.77 -0.09 -15.99
N LEU A 445 -16.78 -0.11 -14.66
CA LEU A 445 -16.75 1.10 -13.83
C LEU A 445 -15.31 1.47 -13.46
N THR A 446 -14.99 2.76 -13.50
CA THR A 446 -13.74 3.28 -12.95
C THR A 446 -13.68 3.11 -11.44
N ALA A 447 -12.48 3.16 -10.85
CA ALA A 447 -12.31 3.05 -9.40
C ALA A 447 -13.15 4.12 -8.65
N THR A 448 -13.17 5.36 -9.16
CA THR A 448 -13.99 6.44 -8.59
C THR A 448 -15.48 6.10 -8.64
N GLU A 449 -16.00 5.65 -9.79
CA GLU A 449 -17.40 5.25 -9.94
C GLU A 449 -17.79 4.13 -8.95
N ILE A 450 -16.92 3.13 -8.77
CA ILE A 450 -17.13 2.06 -7.79
C ILE A 450 -17.26 2.64 -6.37
N TYR A 451 -16.40 3.59 -6.02
CA TYR A 451 -16.41 4.19 -4.69
C TYR A 451 -17.59 5.13 -4.42
N ILE A 452 -18.18 5.75 -5.45
CA ILE A 452 -19.31 6.69 -5.31
C ILE A 452 -20.68 6.03 -5.54
N GLN A 453 -20.78 4.94 -6.30
CA GLN A 453 -22.05 4.24 -6.59
C GLN A 453 -22.55 3.35 -5.42
N ALA A 454 -22.29 3.76 -4.18
CA ALA A 454 -22.71 3.07 -2.96
C ALA A 454 -22.24 1.61 -2.80
N ARG A 455 -21.27 1.12 -3.57
CA ARG A 455 -20.69 -0.25 -3.43
C ARG A 455 -19.78 -0.42 -2.19
N ARG A 456 -19.89 0.51 -1.24
CA ARG A 456 -19.13 0.51 0.00
C ARG A 456 -20.04 0.47 1.21
N PRO A 457 -19.50 0.09 2.38
CA PRO A 457 -20.15 0.35 3.65
C PRO A 457 -20.68 1.79 3.69
N ALA A 458 -21.94 1.95 4.11
CA ALA A 458 -22.49 3.28 4.43
C ALA A 458 -21.67 3.96 5.53
N LYS A 459 -21.09 3.16 6.42
CA LYS A 459 -20.15 3.60 7.45
C LYS A 459 -19.31 2.42 7.90
N ILE A 460 -18.03 2.62 8.10
CA ILE A 460 -17.24 1.71 8.89
C ILE A 460 -17.10 2.36 10.28
N SER A 461 -17.62 1.73 11.32
CA SER A 461 -17.62 2.26 12.69
C SER A 461 -16.24 2.12 13.34
N CYS A 462 -15.83 3.09 14.16
CA CYS A 462 -14.64 3.02 15.00
C CYS A 462 -14.99 3.08 16.51
N GLN A 463 -16.23 2.75 16.87
CA GLN A 463 -16.73 2.96 18.23
C GLN A 463 -16.00 2.10 19.27
N GLN A 464 -15.65 0.84 18.96
CA GLN A 464 -14.90 0.01 19.90
C GLN A 464 -13.48 0.54 20.09
N THR A 465 -12.89 1.07 19.03
CA THR A 465 -11.59 1.75 19.08
C THR A 465 -11.65 2.97 19.99
N LEU A 466 -12.65 3.85 19.83
CA LEU A 466 -12.85 4.99 20.71
C LEU A 466 -13.05 4.59 22.17
N ASN A 467 -13.81 3.52 22.43
CA ASN A 467 -14.01 2.99 23.77
C ASN A 467 -12.70 2.45 24.38
N ALA A 468 -11.86 1.79 23.59
CA ALA A 468 -10.59 1.23 24.04
C ALA A 468 -9.49 2.31 24.24
N LEU A 469 -9.61 3.45 23.55
CA LEU A 469 -8.78 4.63 23.76
C LEU A 469 -9.29 5.53 24.89
N ALA A 470 -10.49 5.29 25.42
CA ALA A 470 -11.06 6.09 26.50
C ALA A 470 -10.15 6.07 27.74
N GLY A 471 -9.91 7.26 28.32
CA GLY A 471 -8.99 7.44 29.45
C GLY A 471 -7.53 7.68 29.06
N SER A 472 -7.18 7.57 27.77
CA SER A 472 -5.91 8.06 27.24
C SER A 472 -6.01 9.52 26.79
N ASP A 473 -4.87 10.12 26.43
CA ASP A 473 -4.77 11.41 25.75
C ASP A 473 -4.73 11.29 24.22
N ILE A 474 -5.11 10.12 23.68
CA ILE A 474 -5.11 9.81 22.25
C ILE A 474 -6.50 10.14 21.68
N ILE A 475 -6.57 11.31 21.03
CA ILE A 475 -7.80 11.80 20.39
C ILE A 475 -7.46 12.08 18.93
N CYS A 476 -8.29 11.59 18.01
CA CYS A 476 -8.17 11.92 16.60
C CYS A 476 -8.56 13.39 16.41
N PRO A 477 -7.65 14.27 15.96
CA PRO A 477 -7.96 15.69 15.81
C PRO A 477 -8.92 15.90 14.64
N PRO A 478 -9.87 16.85 14.73
CA PRO A 478 -10.91 17.01 13.72
C PRO A 478 -10.33 17.45 12.37
N LEU A 479 -10.96 16.96 11.29
CA LEU A 479 -10.68 17.38 9.92
C LEU A 479 -11.24 18.79 9.67
N GLU A 480 -10.50 19.80 10.11
CA GLU A 480 -10.85 21.22 10.05
C GLU A 480 -9.78 22.06 9.31
N PRO A 481 -10.10 23.28 8.84
CA PRO A 481 -9.17 24.14 8.10
C PRO A 481 -7.78 24.29 8.75
N GLN A 482 -7.72 24.31 10.08
CA GLN A 482 -6.49 24.44 10.85
C GLN A 482 -5.57 23.24 10.65
N LEU A 483 -6.11 22.01 10.62
CA LEU A 483 -5.34 20.79 10.36
C LEU A 483 -4.82 20.78 8.92
N PHE A 484 -5.69 21.08 7.94
CA PHE A 484 -5.28 21.17 6.54
C PHE A 484 -4.24 22.26 6.29
N SER A 485 -4.31 23.38 7.02
CA SER A 485 -3.29 24.43 6.98
C SER A 485 -1.91 23.92 7.42
N LYS A 486 -1.85 22.97 8.38
CA LYS A 486 -0.57 22.32 8.75
C LYS A 486 -0.03 21.46 7.62
N TYR A 487 -0.88 20.63 7.02
CA TYR A 487 -0.48 19.81 5.87
C TYR A 487 0.01 20.67 4.72
N LEU A 488 -0.74 21.72 4.34
CA LEU A 488 -0.33 22.61 3.28
C LEU A 488 0.98 23.34 3.60
N SER A 489 1.16 23.81 4.84
CA SER A 489 2.40 24.47 5.26
C SER A 489 3.61 23.55 5.06
N TYR A 490 3.50 22.28 5.43
CA TYR A 490 4.56 21.29 5.18
C TYR A 490 4.79 21.06 3.68
N LEU A 491 3.73 20.87 2.90
CA LEU A 491 3.84 20.64 1.44
C LEU A 491 4.47 21.83 0.70
N LEU A 492 4.24 23.07 1.18
CA LEU A 492 4.90 24.27 0.66
C LEU A 492 6.38 24.32 1.08
N GLN A 493 6.69 24.05 2.36
CA GLN A 493 8.06 24.07 2.88
C GLN A 493 8.94 22.97 2.25
N SER A 494 8.36 21.82 1.92
CA SER A 494 9.08 20.74 1.24
C SER A 494 9.29 21.00 -0.26
N GLY A 495 8.71 22.08 -0.81
CA GLY A 495 8.71 22.38 -2.24
C GLY A 495 7.81 21.45 -3.05
N PHE A 496 6.98 20.63 -2.42
CA PHE A 496 6.06 19.73 -3.11
C PHE A 496 4.93 20.51 -3.80
N LEU A 497 4.38 21.52 -3.11
CA LEU A 497 3.47 22.53 -3.65
C LEU A 497 4.17 23.89 -3.73
N SER A 498 3.71 24.74 -4.63
CA SER A 498 4.19 26.12 -4.77
C SER A 498 3.04 27.08 -4.50
N LEU A 499 3.32 28.21 -3.84
CA LEU A 499 2.37 29.31 -3.76
C LEU A 499 2.09 29.84 -5.17
N VAL A 500 0.84 30.26 -5.39
CA VAL A 500 0.39 30.94 -6.61
C VAL A 500 1.00 32.34 -6.68
#